data_AF-A0A7W1R0G3-F1
#
_entry.id   AF-A0A7W1R0G3-F1
#
_cell.length_a   1.000
_cell.length_b   1.000
_cell.length_c   1.000
_cell.angle_alpha   90.00
_cell.angle_beta   90.00
_cell.angle_gamma   90.00
#
_symmetry.space_group_name_H-M   'P 1'
#
loop_
_entity.id
_entity.type
_entity.pdbx_description
1 polymer ?
#
loop_
_entity_poly.entity_id
_entity_poly.type
_entity_poly.pdbx_seq_one_letter_code
_entity_poly.pdbx_strand_id
1 'polypeptide(L)' 'RGYRGAPPADDAALVDLVHRLARLAEDLPEVAELDLNPVLGLPAGCVAVDARIRLRAHRPAQLLKSW' A
#
# COMPACT_ATOMS: atom_id res chain seq x y z
N ARG A 1 -9.42 -18.03 14.75
CA ARG A 1 -10.37 -18.98 14.09
C ARG A 1 -10.94 -18.26 12.86
N GLY A 2 -10.98 -18.89 11.69
CA GLY A 2 -11.46 -18.25 10.46
C GLY A 2 -13.00 -18.13 10.41
N TYR A 3 -13.49 -17.27 9.50
CA TYR A 3 -14.92 -17.01 9.32
C TYR A 3 -15.62 -18.20 8.63
N ARG A 4 -16.83 -18.55 9.09
CA ARG A 4 -17.67 -19.64 8.53
C ARG A 4 -16.96 -21.00 8.38
N GLY A 5 -16.07 -21.33 9.31
CA GLY A 5 -15.35 -22.61 9.30
C GLY A 5 -14.17 -22.66 8.33
N ALA A 6 -13.86 -21.56 7.65
CA ALA A 6 -12.64 -21.45 6.89
C ALA A 6 -11.41 -21.51 7.81
N PRO A 7 -10.24 -21.93 7.29
CA PRO A 7 -8.99 -21.79 8.03
C PRO A 7 -8.73 -20.32 8.40
N PRO A 8 -8.05 -20.04 9.52
CA PRO A 8 -7.62 -18.68 9.85
C PRO A 8 -6.67 -18.13 8.78
N ALA A 9 -6.64 -16.81 8.63
CA ALA A 9 -5.61 -16.14 7.85
C ALA A 9 -4.25 -16.18 8.58
N ASP A 10 -3.19 -15.99 7.82
CA ASP A 10 -1.85 -15.76 8.33
C ASP A 10 -1.72 -14.31 8.84
N ASP A 11 -1.97 -14.12 10.14
CA ASP A 11 -1.90 -12.81 10.79
C ASP A 11 -0.50 -12.19 10.68
N ALA A 12 0.56 -13.02 10.70
CA ALA A 12 1.93 -12.54 10.60
C ALA A 12 2.22 -11.93 9.22
N ALA A 13 1.65 -12.52 8.16
CA ALA A 13 1.76 -11.97 6.81
C ALA A 13 1.04 -10.62 6.67
N LEU A 14 -0.13 -10.45 7.30
CA LEU A 14 -0.85 -9.17 7.29
C LEU A 14 -0.08 -8.10 8.07
N VAL A 15 0.53 -8.45 9.20
CA VAL A 15 1.40 -7.53 9.96
C VAL A 15 2.64 -7.15 9.14
N ASP A 16 3.28 -8.11 8.47
CA ASP A 16 4.43 -7.85 7.60
C ASP A 16 4.05 -6.92 6.43
N LEU A 17 2.87 -7.12 5.83
CA LEU A 17 2.34 -6.23 4.79
C LEU A 17 2.24 -4.78 5.31
N VAL A 18 1.66 -4.57 6.49
CA VAL A 18 1.53 -3.22 7.08
C VAL A 18 2.91 -2.59 7.35
N HIS A 19 3.87 -3.36 7.87
CA HIS A 19 5.25 -2.85 8.06
C HIS A 19 5.92 -2.46 6.73
N ARG A 20 5.71 -3.23 5.66
CA ARG A 20 6.23 -2.89 4.34
C ARG A 20 5.58 -1.63 3.77
N LEU A 21 4.28 -1.44 3.99
CA LEU A 21 3.59 -0.20 3.61
C LEU A 21 4.12 1.01 4.39
N ALA A 22 4.39 0.86 5.67
CA ALA A 22 5.01 1.91 6.48
C ALA A 22 6.39 2.31 5.93
N ARG A 23 7.25 1.31 5.64
CA ARG A 23 8.56 1.56 5.02
C ARG A 23 8.43 2.22 3.65
N LEU A 24 7.51 1.76 2.80
CA LEU A 24 7.25 2.37 1.49
C LEU A 24 6.86 3.86 1.65
N ALA A 25 6.04 4.20 2.63
CA ALA A 25 5.64 5.58 2.88
C ALA A 25 6.80 6.47 3.38
N GLU A 26 7.75 5.90 4.12
CA GLU A 26 8.98 6.58 4.53
C GLU A 26 9.95 6.77 3.36
N ASP A 27 10.12 5.73 2.54
CA ASP A 27 11.08 5.69 1.43
C ASP A 27 10.61 6.54 0.23
N LEU A 28 9.29 6.67 0.02
CA LEU A 28 8.68 7.35 -1.14
C LEU A 28 7.76 8.51 -0.71
N PRO A 29 8.31 9.66 -0.29
CA PRO A 29 7.52 10.81 0.19
C PRO A 29 6.58 11.42 -0.87
N GLU A 30 6.78 11.11 -2.15
CA GLU A 30 5.88 11.47 -3.24
C GLU A 30 4.56 10.70 -3.21
N VAL A 31 4.47 9.56 -2.52
CA VAL A 31 3.21 8.85 -2.32
C VAL A 31 2.33 9.68 -1.40
N ALA A 32 1.27 10.26 -1.95
CA ALA A 32 0.30 11.05 -1.21
C ALA A 32 -0.78 10.17 -0.57
N GLU A 33 -1.08 9.02 -1.17
CA GLU A 33 -2.12 8.09 -0.73
C GLU A 33 -1.86 6.71 -1.32
N LEU A 34 -2.14 5.66 -0.56
CA LEU A 34 -2.09 4.28 -1.01
C LEU A 34 -3.30 3.55 -0.44
N ASP A 35 -4.05 2.88 -1.31
CA ASP A 35 -5.23 2.07 -0.97
C ASP A 35 -5.06 0.66 -1.55
N LEU A 36 -5.18 -0.34 -0.70
CA LEU A 36 -5.18 -1.76 -1.09
C LEU A 36 -6.56 -2.34 -0.80
N ASN A 37 -7.34 -2.56 -1.85
CA ASN A 37 -8.71 -3.04 -1.67
C ASN A 37 -9.20 -3.90 -2.85
N PRO A 38 -9.35 -5.24 -2.68
CA PRO A 38 -9.19 -5.99 -1.44
C PRO A 38 -7.76 -6.52 -1.20
N VAL A 39 -7.45 -6.76 0.08
CA VAL A 39 -6.36 -7.65 0.51
C VAL A 39 -6.96 -8.98 0.96
N LEU A 40 -6.55 -10.08 0.33
CA LEU A 40 -6.94 -11.42 0.69
C LEU A 40 -5.95 -12.01 1.70
N GLY A 41 -6.42 -12.29 2.92
CA GLY A 41 -5.69 -13.09 3.90
C GLY A 41 -5.88 -14.58 3.59
N LEU A 42 -4.78 -15.28 3.32
CA LEU A 42 -4.78 -16.72 3.04
C LEU A 42 -4.24 -17.47 4.27
N PRO A 43 -4.41 -18.80 4.35
CA PRO A 43 -3.85 -19.59 5.44
C PRO A 43 -2.30 -19.58 5.46
N ALA A 44 -1.68 -19.24 4.34
CA ALA A 44 -0.25 -19.02 4.19
C ALA A 44 -0.03 -17.74 3.38
N GLY A 45 0.29 -16.64 4.05
CA GLY A 45 0.49 -15.35 3.39
C GLY A 45 -0.78 -14.51 3.16
N CYS A 46 -0.61 -13.40 2.45
CA CYS A 46 -1.67 -12.52 2.01
C CYS A 46 -1.36 -11.93 0.63
N VAL A 47 -2.38 -11.50 -0.10
CA VAL A 47 -2.25 -10.92 -1.45
C VAL A 47 -3.11 -9.66 -1.57
N ALA A 48 -2.50 -8.55 -1.98
CA ALA A 48 -3.24 -7.38 -2.45
C ALA A 48 -3.70 -7.65 -3.89
N VAL A 49 -5.00 -7.70 -4.12
CA VAL A 49 -5.58 -8.02 -5.44
C VAL A 49 -5.64 -6.77 -6.32
N ASP A 50 -5.87 -5.62 -5.70
CA ASP A 50 -5.82 -4.30 -6.32
C ASP A 50 -5.00 -3.35 -5.46
N ALA A 51 -4.41 -2.36 -6.10
CA ALA A 51 -3.62 -1.32 -5.46
C ALA A 51 -3.78 0.00 -6.22
N ARG A 52 -4.18 1.05 -5.51
CA ARG A 52 -4.24 2.41 -6.02
C ARG A 52 -3.25 3.29 -5.28
N ILE A 53 -2.44 4.01 -6.02
CA ILE A 53 -1.45 4.94 -5.48
C ILE A 53 -1.72 6.33 -6.06
N ARG A 54 -1.86 7.32 -5.20
CA ARG A 54 -1.89 8.74 -5.60
C ARG A 54 -0.54 9.35 -5.30
N LEU A 55 0.04 10.00 -6.29
CA LEU A 55 1.28 10.76 -6.11
C LEU A 55 0.97 12.23 -5.83
N ARG A 56 1.86 12.90 -5.10
CA ARG A 56 1.84 14.36 -4.96
C ARG A 56 2.04 14.97 -6.35
N ALA A 57 1.31 16.04 -6.65
CA ALA A 57 1.51 16.76 -7.90
C ALA A 57 2.93 17.33 -7.93
N HIS A 58 3.74 16.89 -8.89
CA HIS A 58 5.00 17.54 -9.19
C HIS A 58 4.67 18.90 -9.79
N ARG A 59 4.88 19.99 -9.04
CA ARG A 59 4.79 21.33 -9.62
C ARG A 59 6.04 21.48 -10.50
N PRO A 60 5.93 21.50 -11.84
CA PRO A 60 7.09 21.74 -12.66
C PRO A 60 7.69 23.09 -12.24
N ALA A 61 9.01 23.15 -12.14
CA ALA A 61 9.70 24.41 -11.92
C ALA A 61 9.17 25.39 -12.98
N GLN A 62 8.55 26.47 -12.53
CA GLN A 62 8.19 27.55 -13.45
C GLN A 62 9.52 28.03 -14.01
N LEU A 63 9.80 27.66 -15.26
CA LEU A 63 10.85 28.28 -16.05
C LEU A 63 10.47 29.76 -16.10
N LEU A 64 11.03 30.53 -15.18
CA LEU A 64 10.95 31.98 -15.19
C LEU A 64 11.55 32.39 -16.53
N LYS A 65 10.67 32.65 -17.48
CA LYS A 65 11.00 33.22 -18.77
C LYS A 65 11.55 34.61 -18.50
N SER A 66 12.87 34.72 -18.37
CA SER A 66 13.57 35.99 -18.42
C SER A 66 13.59 36.44 -19.87
N TRP A 67 12.57 37.21 -20.25
CA TRP A 67 12.57 38.00 -21.47
C TRP A 67 12.14 39.41 -21.11
#